data_AF-A0A1I0RBD1-F1
#
_entry.id   AF-A0A1I0RBD1-F1
#
_cell.length_a   1.000
_cell.length_b   1.000
_cell.length_c   1.000
_cell.angle_alpha   90.00
_cell.angle_beta   90.00
_cell.angle_gamma   90.00
#
_symmetry.space_group_name_H-M   'P 1'
#
loop_
_entity.id
_entity.type
_entity.pdbx_description
1 polymer ?
#
loop_
_entity_poly.entity_id
_entity_poly.type
_entity_poly.pdbx_seq_one_letter_code
_entity_poly.pdbx_strand_id
1 'polypeptide(L)'
;MRLKIYQINPDKDPGRLRYMAFKQIEKVDPTMYFKVLDAEVDVKGLEEAFLKFNNEGHPLHNGRSMSVSDIVVTEDGAFYCDSFGFKKTEFDESQVDTSNLIKVLFVRPNEDPYVAEIPDTLEAKQKAVGGYIEYVYNSDETALVGDEEAKLKGKIGNRYLDGGGIIAGDFLIVGLGEEDCRSLTSEEIDKYMEKYSNAPSITPEETAADVGFRYINFM
;
A
#
# COMPACT_ATOMS: atom_id res chain seq x y z
N MET A 1 7.02 -8.50 8.03
CA MET A 1 5.98 -9.55 8.01
C MET A 1 4.81 -9.07 7.17
N ARG A 2 4.13 -9.98 6.48
CA ARG A 2 2.88 -9.65 5.79
C ARG A 2 1.79 -9.34 6.80
N LEU A 3 1.13 -8.20 6.63
CA LEU A 3 -0.03 -7.80 7.42
C LEU A 3 -1.21 -7.52 6.52
N LYS A 4 -2.38 -7.99 6.95
CA LYS A 4 -3.65 -7.47 6.47
C LYS A 4 -4.41 -6.82 7.62
N ILE A 5 -4.95 -5.64 7.39
CA ILE A 5 -5.71 -4.90 8.40
C ILE A 5 -7.11 -4.66 7.86
N TYR A 6 -8.11 -4.90 8.71
CA TYR A 6 -9.52 -4.71 8.40
C TYR A 6 -10.15 -3.80 9.43
N GLN A 7 -10.99 -2.89 8.96
CA GLN A 7 -11.73 -1.95 9.79
C GLN A 7 -13.22 -2.09 9.52
N ILE A 8 -14.04 -1.90 10.55
CA ILE A 8 -15.50 -1.92 10.42
C ILE A 8 -15.93 -0.81 9.45
N ASN A 9 -16.71 -1.17 8.43
CA ASN A 9 -17.43 -0.25 7.56
C ASN A 9 -18.54 0.46 8.38
N PRO A 10 -18.50 1.79 8.54
CA PRO A 10 -19.53 2.47 9.33
C PRO A 10 -20.92 2.33 8.71
N ASP A 11 -21.03 2.14 7.39
CA ASP A 11 -22.31 1.91 6.71
C ASP A 11 -22.87 0.50 6.97
N LYS A 12 -22.02 -0.44 7.37
CA LYS A 12 -22.39 -1.82 7.75
C LYS A 12 -22.37 -2.04 9.28
N ASP A 13 -22.35 -0.97 10.08
CA ASP A 13 -22.27 -1.04 11.55
C ASP A 13 -23.51 -0.47 12.28
N PRO A 14 -24.72 -1.02 12.05
CA PRO A 14 -25.93 -0.55 12.72
C PRO A 14 -25.88 -0.76 14.25
N GLY A 15 -25.09 -1.74 14.71
CA GLY A 15 -24.89 -2.07 16.12
C GLY A 15 -23.89 -1.16 16.85
N ARG A 16 -23.19 -0.26 16.14
CA ARG A 16 -22.11 0.57 16.68
C ARG A 16 -21.04 -0.25 17.40
N LEU A 17 -20.66 -1.36 16.77
CA LEU A 17 -19.66 -2.30 17.26
C LEU A 17 -18.24 -1.77 17.10
N ARG A 18 -18.04 -0.74 16.26
CA ARG A 18 -16.76 -0.02 16.20
C ARG A 18 -16.34 0.48 17.59
N TYR A 19 -15.09 0.18 17.94
CA TYR A 19 -14.45 0.51 19.22
C TYR A 19 -14.97 -0.27 20.45
N MET A 20 -15.84 -1.26 20.27
CA MET A 20 -16.29 -2.12 21.38
C MET A 20 -15.18 -3.11 21.77
N ALA A 21 -14.99 -3.39 23.06
CA ALA A 21 -14.02 -4.40 23.48
C ALA A 21 -14.49 -5.82 23.08
N PHE A 22 -13.56 -6.76 22.93
CA PHE A 22 -13.88 -8.12 22.45
C PHE A 22 -14.92 -8.83 23.33
N LYS A 23 -14.90 -8.58 24.64
CA LYS A 23 -15.87 -9.15 25.61
C LYS A 23 -17.31 -8.62 25.46
N GLN A 24 -17.50 -7.53 24.71
CA GLN A 24 -18.79 -6.85 24.56
C GLN A 24 -19.50 -7.22 23.26
N ILE A 25 -18.84 -8.01 22.40
CA ILE A 25 -19.40 -8.50 21.15
C ILE A 25 -19.59 -10.01 21.25
N GLU A 26 -20.62 -10.53 20.58
CA GLU A 26 -20.87 -11.98 20.57
C GLU A 26 -19.90 -12.71 19.62
N LYS A 27 -19.66 -12.11 18.46
CA LYS A 27 -18.75 -12.62 17.42
C LYS A 27 -18.26 -11.48 16.52
N VAL A 28 -17.15 -11.72 15.85
CA VAL A 28 -16.70 -10.88 14.73
C VAL A 28 -17.47 -11.33 13.49
N ASP A 29 -18.13 -10.39 12.81
CA ASP A 29 -18.79 -10.63 11.52
C ASP A 29 -17.97 -9.97 10.41
N PRO A 30 -17.23 -10.75 9.59
CA PRO A 30 -16.35 -10.21 8.56
C PRO A 30 -17.08 -9.38 7.49
N THR A 31 -18.38 -9.62 7.27
CA THR A 31 -19.17 -8.88 6.25
C THR A 31 -19.32 -7.40 6.59
N MET A 32 -19.11 -7.02 7.85
CA MET A 32 -19.14 -5.63 8.31
C MET A 32 -17.82 -4.88 8.04
N TYR A 33 -16.75 -5.58 7.66
CA TYR A 33 -15.43 -4.99 7.51
C TYR A 33 -15.11 -4.61 6.07
N PHE A 34 -14.12 -3.73 5.90
CA PHE A 34 -13.38 -3.55 4.66
C PHE A 34 -11.88 -3.68 4.95
N LYS A 35 -11.13 -4.16 3.94
CA LYS A 35 -9.67 -4.27 4.05
C LYS A 35 -9.03 -2.90 3.79
N VAL A 36 -8.16 -2.48 4.72
CA VAL A 36 -7.46 -1.18 4.65
C VAL A 36 -5.97 -1.31 4.39
N LEU A 37 -5.43 -2.51 4.52
CA LEU A 37 -4.04 -2.83 4.22
C LEU A 37 -3.93 -4.28 3.79
N ASP A 38 -3.10 -4.53 2.78
CA ASP A 38 -2.54 -5.84 2.45
C ASP A 38 -1.11 -5.63 1.93
N ALA A 39 -0.12 -5.71 2.84
CA ALA A 39 1.25 -5.29 2.52
C ALA A 39 2.30 -6.01 3.38
N GLU A 40 3.54 -6.05 2.88
CA GLU A 40 4.70 -6.34 3.70
C GLU A 40 5.03 -5.13 4.58
N VAL A 41 5.19 -5.36 5.88
CA VAL A 41 5.47 -4.30 6.87
C VAL A 41 6.66 -4.70 7.73
N ASP A 42 7.64 -3.80 7.88
CA ASP A 42 8.80 -4.00 8.75
C ASP A 42 8.43 -3.78 10.22
N VAL A 43 7.86 -4.83 10.83
CA VAL A 43 7.49 -4.92 12.25
C VAL A 43 7.63 -6.37 12.71
N LYS A 44 7.90 -6.57 14.01
CA LYS A 44 8.15 -7.90 14.61
C LYS A 44 6.91 -8.56 15.21
N GLY A 45 5.82 -7.82 15.34
CA GLY A 45 4.57 -8.33 15.92
C GLY A 45 3.46 -7.29 16.01
N LEU A 46 2.32 -7.70 16.56
CA LEU A 46 1.09 -6.91 16.57
C LEU A 46 1.21 -5.60 17.36
N GLU A 47 1.97 -5.57 18.46
CA GLU A 47 2.17 -4.36 19.26
C GLU A 47 2.99 -3.31 18.51
N GLU A 48 4.04 -3.73 17.80
CA GLU A 48 4.83 -2.83 16.97
C GLU A 48 4.04 -2.36 15.75
N ALA A 49 3.21 -3.24 15.16
CA ALA A 49 2.24 -2.85 14.14
C ALA A 49 1.29 -1.76 14.68
N PHE A 50 0.70 -1.97 15.86
CA PHE A 50 -0.19 -0.97 16.47
C PHE A 50 0.50 0.39 16.63
N LEU A 51 1.72 0.41 17.13
CA LEU A 51 2.52 1.65 17.27
C LEU A 51 2.79 2.29 15.91
N LYS A 52 3.19 1.50 14.91
CA LYS A 52 3.50 1.99 13.56
C LYS A 52 2.27 2.66 12.94
N PHE A 53 1.12 1.99 12.89
CA PHE A 53 -0.08 2.51 12.26
C PHE A 53 -0.76 3.66 13.02
N ASN A 54 -0.33 3.96 14.24
CA ASN A 54 -0.80 5.10 15.01
C ASN A 54 0.15 6.31 14.99
N ASN A 55 1.45 6.11 14.80
CA ASN A 55 2.45 7.19 14.87
C ASN A 55 3.09 7.54 13.51
N GLU A 56 3.23 6.56 12.62
CA GLU A 56 3.93 6.71 11.33
C GLU A 56 2.99 6.47 10.13
N GLY A 57 2.20 5.40 10.19
CA GLY A 57 1.37 4.91 9.10
C GLY A 57 2.11 3.98 8.13
N HIS A 58 1.51 3.80 6.96
CA HIS A 58 2.07 3.06 5.83
C HIS A 58 1.49 3.65 4.53
N PRO A 59 2.27 3.76 3.44
CA PRO A 59 1.78 4.34 2.17
C PRO A 59 0.54 3.64 1.61
N LEU A 60 0.45 2.32 1.80
CA LEU A 60 -0.69 1.51 1.34
C LEU A 60 -1.85 1.39 2.35
N HIS A 61 -1.76 2.05 3.50
CA HIS A 61 -2.83 1.99 4.50
C HIS A 61 -3.96 2.97 4.15
N ASN A 62 -5.11 2.48 3.72
CA ASN A 62 -6.24 3.28 3.26
C ASN A 62 -7.36 3.37 4.31
N GLY A 63 -7.00 3.24 5.60
CA GLY A 63 -7.91 3.31 6.74
C GLY A 63 -7.58 4.44 7.71
N ARG A 64 -8.38 4.53 8.78
CA ARG A 64 -8.06 5.36 9.94
C ARG A 64 -6.96 4.73 10.77
N SER A 65 -6.36 5.45 11.71
CA SER A 65 -5.41 4.86 12.68
C SER A 65 -5.98 3.59 13.32
N MET A 66 -5.09 2.64 13.61
CA MET A 66 -5.47 1.37 14.23
C MET A 66 -6.12 1.59 15.60
N SER A 67 -7.21 0.88 15.88
CA SER A 67 -7.91 0.98 17.16
C SER A 67 -8.59 -0.32 17.56
N VAL A 68 -9.19 -0.31 18.75
CA VAL A 68 -10.16 -1.33 19.18
C VAL A 68 -11.14 -1.62 18.06
N SER A 69 -11.50 -2.89 17.88
CA SER A 69 -12.35 -3.46 16.81
C SER A 69 -11.71 -3.75 15.47
N ASP A 70 -10.48 -3.31 15.25
CA ASP A 70 -9.76 -3.64 14.02
C ASP A 70 -9.32 -5.11 14.05
N ILE A 71 -9.29 -5.76 12.88
CA ILE A 71 -8.74 -7.11 12.72
C ILE A 71 -7.39 -7.00 12.04
N VAL A 72 -6.39 -7.68 12.60
CA VAL A 72 -5.09 -7.87 11.99
C VAL A 72 -4.93 -9.35 11.67
N VAL A 73 -4.68 -9.67 10.41
CA VAL A 73 -4.38 -11.03 9.95
C VAL A 73 -2.90 -11.13 9.62
N THR A 74 -2.26 -12.17 10.17
CA THR A 74 -0.87 -12.55 9.92
C THR A 74 -0.80 -14.04 9.56
N GLU A 75 0.40 -14.58 9.36
CA GLU A 75 0.60 -16.02 9.21
C GLU A 75 0.13 -16.84 10.43
N ASP A 76 0.08 -16.24 11.62
CA ASP A 76 -0.33 -16.90 12.87
C ASP A 76 -1.87 -16.95 13.07
N GLY A 77 -2.62 -16.28 12.18
CA GLY A 77 -4.08 -16.20 12.19
C GLY A 77 -4.61 -14.77 12.30
N ALA A 78 -5.88 -14.66 12.68
CA ALA A 78 -6.57 -13.37 12.83
C ALA A 78 -6.63 -12.92 14.30
N PHE A 79 -6.46 -11.62 14.49
CA PHE A 79 -6.36 -11.00 15.80
C PHE A 79 -7.23 -9.76 15.87
N TYR A 80 -8.13 -9.74 16.84
CA TYR A 80 -8.92 -8.58 17.22
C TYR A 80 -8.09 -7.63 18.06
N CYS A 81 -7.97 -6.38 17.64
CA CYS A 81 -7.43 -5.30 18.47
C CYS A 81 -8.41 -5.00 19.60
N ASP A 82 -8.05 -5.32 20.82
CA ASP A 82 -8.90 -5.17 22.01
C ASP A 82 -8.47 -3.93 22.81
N SER A 83 -9.19 -3.61 23.90
CA SER A 83 -8.82 -2.49 24.78
C SER A 83 -7.42 -2.61 25.37
N PHE A 84 -6.90 -3.85 25.48
CA PHE A 84 -5.54 -4.15 25.88
C PHE A 84 -4.99 -5.28 25.02
N GLY A 85 -4.03 -4.96 24.17
CA GLY A 85 -3.37 -5.89 23.26
C GLY A 85 -4.33 -6.52 22.25
N PHE A 86 -4.06 -7.76 21.90
CA PHE A 86 -4.74 -8.47 20.82
C PHE A 86 -5.36 -9.79 21.30
N LYS A 87 -6.54 -10.12 20.79
CA LYS A 87 -7.23 -11.39 21.04
C LYS A 87 -7.32 -12.19 19.76
N LYS A 88 -6.83 -13.43 19.78
CA LYS A 88 -7.01 -14.35 18.64
C LYS A 88 -8.50 -14.59 18.39
N THR A 89 -8.91 -14.55 17.13
CA THR A 89 -10.32 -14.71 16.72
C THR A 89 -10.42 -15.44 15.39
N GLU A 90 -11.61 -15.92 15.07
CA GLU A 90 -11.92 -16.46 13.74
C GLU A 90 -12.35 -15.31 12.83
N PHE A 91 -11.79 -15.25 11.62
CA PHE A 91 -12.11 -14.20 10.66
C PHE A 91 -11.99 -14.76 9.24
N ASP A 92 -13.13 -14.95 8.58
CA ASP A 92 -13.18 -15.43 7.19
C ASP A 92 -13.03 -14.24 6.23
N GLU A 93 -11.81 -14.04 5.73
CA GLU A 93 -11.49 -12.97 4.78
C GLU A 93 -12.35 -13.03 3.50
N SER A 94 -12.85 -14.20 3.10
CA SER A 94 -13.62 -14.35 1.86
C SER A 94 -14.99 -13.68 1.90
N GLN A 95 -15.47 -13.32 3.10
CA GLN A 95 -16.72 -12.62 3.33
C GLN A 95 -16.56 -11.10 3.34
N VAL A 96 -15.31 -10.60 3.33
CA VAL A 96 -15.02 -9.18 3.28
C VAL A 96 -15.26 -8.67 1.86
N ASP A 97 -15.94 -7.54 1.75
CA ASP A 97 -16.15 -6.87 0.48
C ASP A 97 -14.85 -6.22 0.00
N THR A 98 -14.27 -6.78 -1.06
CA THR A 98 -13.04 -6.30 -1.71
C THR A 98 -13.29 -5.77 -3.12
N SER A 99 -14.55 -5.53 -3.49
CA SER A 99 -14.94 -5.15 -4.86
C SER A 99 -14.32 -3.84 -5.35
N ASN A 100 -13.94 -2.96 -4.42
CA ASN A 100 -13.28 -1.68 -4.71
C ASN A 100 -11.75 -1.77 -4.76
N LEU A 101 -11.15 -2.93 -4.49
CA LEU A 101 -9.71 -3.11 -4.44
C LEU A 101 -9.18 -3.67 -5.75
N ILE A 102 -8.01 -3.17 -6.16
CA ILE A 102 -7.27 -3.68 -7.30
C ILE A 102 -5.93 -4.25 -6.83
N LYS A 103 -5.51 -5.35 -7.47
CA LYS A 103 -4.17 -5.91 -7.30
C LYS A 103 -3.16 -5.08 -8.09
N VAL A 104 -2.12 -4.63 -7.39
CA VAL A 104 -1.06 -3.78 -7.91
C VAL A 104 0.29 -4.35 -7.52
N LEU A 105 1.34 -3.95 -8.22
CA LEU A 105 2.70 -4.17 -7.75
C LEU A 105 3.19 -2.89 -7.10
N PHE A 106 3.63 -2.97 -5.84
CA PHE A 106 4.25 -1.83 -5.15
C PHE A 106 5.76 -1.99 -5.15
N VAL A 107 6.47 -0.93 -5.52
CA VAL A 107 7.93 -0.95 -5.69
C VAL A 107 8.54 0.19 -4.92
N ARG A 108 9.42 -0.14 -3.97
CA ARG A 108 10.10 0.83 -3.11
C ARG A 108 11.58 0.92 -3.46
N PRO A 109 12.24 2.07 -3.23
CA PRO A 109 13.68 2.19 -3.42
C PRO A 109 14.42 1.14 -2.59
N ASN A 110 15.43 0.50 -3.19
CA ASN A 110 16.30 -0.49 -2.54
C ASN A 110 15.62 -1.78 -2.04
N GLU A 111 14.34 -1.98 -2.32
CA GLU A 111 13.59 -3.19 -1.94
C GLU A 111 13.10 -3.91 -3.19
N ASP A 112 12.89 -5.23 -3.07
CA ASP A 112 12.20 -6.00 -4.10
C ASP A 112 10.71 -5.62 -4.16
N PRO A 113 10.09 -5.69 -5.35
CA PRO A 113 8.68 -5.38 -5.49
C PRO A 113 7.82 -6.44 -4.81
N TYR A 114 6.61 -6.06 -4.40
CA TYR A 114 5.64 -7.02 -3.87
C TYR A 114 4.21 -6.68 -4.30
N VAL A 115 3.38 -7.73 -4.39
CA VAL A 115 1.95 -7.59 -4.72
C VAL A 115 1.22 -7.00 -3.53
N ALA A 116 0.36 -6.01 -3.78
CA ALA A 116 -0.51 -5.41 -2.79
C ALA A 116 -1.92 -5.21 -3.36
N GLU A 117 -2.87 -4.90 -2.47
CA GLU A 117 -4.21 -4.47 -2.86
C GLU A 117 -4.49 -3.07 -2.31
N ILE A 118 -4.96 -2.18 -3.18
CA ILE A 118 -5.36 -0.82 -2.83
C ILE A 118 -6.72 -0.48 -3.44
N PRO A 119 -7.49 0.45 -2.86
CA PRO A 119 -8.66 0.99 -3.53
C PRO A 119 -8.28 1.66 -4.85
N ASP A 120 -9.08 1.47 -5.90
CA ASP A 120 -8.88 2.21 -7.15
C ASP A 120 -9.39 3.66 -7.05
N THR A 121 -8.67 4.48 -6.29
CA THR A 121 -8.99 5.88 -6.09
C THR A 121 -7.76 6.75 -6.26
N LEU A 122 -7.96 8.00 -6.65
CA LEU A 122 -6.87 8.98 -6.72
C LEU A 122 -6.16 9.13 -5.38
N GLU A 123 -6.91 9.21 -4.27
CA GLU A 123 -6.37 9.36 -2.92
C GLU A 123 -5.46 8.19 -2.53
N ALA A 124 -5.88 6.95 -2.79
CA ALA A 124 -5.07 5.77 -2.48
C ALA A 124 -3.75 5.75 -3.28
N LYS A 125 -3.80 6.10 -4.57
CA LYS A 125 -2.61 6.17 -5.43
C LYS A 125 -1.66 7.29 -4.97
N GLN A 126 -2.19 8.49 -4.71
CA GLN A 126 -1.40 9.64 -4.21
C GLN A 126 -0.74 9.33 -2.86
N LYS A 127 -1.45 8.65 -1.96
CA LYS A 127 -0.91 8.22 -0.67
C LYS A 127 0.20 7.18 -0.85
N ALA A 128 0.01 6.21 -1.74
CA ALA A 128 0.98 5.15 -2.03
C ALA A 128 2.30 5.70 -2.57
N VAL A 129 2.25 6.65 -3.51
CA VAL A 129 3.47 7.23 -4.10
C VAL A 129 3.99 8.44 -3.33
N GLY A 130 3.18 9.01 -2.43
CA GLY A 130 3.51 10.12 -1.56
C GLY A 130 3.55 11.48 -2.27
N GLY A 131 2.60 11.76 -3.18
CA GLY A 131 2.54 13.01 -3.94
C GLY A 131 1.47 13.02 -5.03
N TYR A 132 1.47 14.05 -5.87
CA TYR A 132 0.64 14.09 -7.08
C TYR A 132 1.08 12.98 -8.03
N ILE A 133 0.12 12.33 -8.69
CA ILE A 133 0.44 11.16 -9.52
C ILE A 133 0.70 11.56 -10.97
N GLU A 134 1.65 10.86 -11.57
CA GLU A 134 1.82 10.79 -13.02
C GLU A 134 1.71 9.34 -13.49
N TYR A 135 1.26 9.15 -14.73
CA TYR A 135 1.20 7.85 -15.39
C TYR A 135 2.28 7.75 -16.45
N VAL A 136 3.11 6.70 -16.37
CA VAL A 136 4.04 6.31 -17.43
C VAL A 136 3.56 4.99 -18.02
N TYR A 137 2.99 5.06 -19.22
CA TYR A 137 2.39 3.92 -19.90
C TYR A 137 3.46 2.94 -20.40
N ASN A 138 3.25 1.65 -20.12
CA ASN A 138 4.09 0.59 -20.67
C ASN A 138 3.65 0.24 -22.11
N SER A 139 4.36 -0.69 -22.75
CA SER A 139 4.02 -1.20 -24.08
C SER A 139 2.85 -2.18 -24.10
N ASP A 140 2.36 -2.59 -22.92
CA ASP A 140 1.19 -3.42 -22.72
C ASP A 140 0.08 -2.62 -22.00
N GLU A 141 -0.99 -3.29 -21.59
CA GLU A 141 -2.13 -2.69 -20.89
C GLU A 141 -1.84 -2.40 -19.42
N THR A 142 -0.63 -1.93 -19.10
CA THR A 142 -0.24 -1.54 -17.75
C THR A 142 0.42 -0.16 -17.74
N ALA A 143 0.47 0.46 -16.57
CA ALA A 143 1.20 1.70 -16.37
C ALA A 143 1.94 1.71 -15.05
N LEU A 144 3.03 2.47 -15.01
CA LEU A 144 3.62 2.94 -13.78
C LEU A 144 2.85 4.16 -13.28
N VAL A 145 2.52 4.18 -11.99
CA VAL A 145 2.01 5.35 -11.29
C VAL A 145 3.06 5.78 -10.28
N GLY A 146 3.61 6.97 -10.47
CA GLY A 146 4.67 7.54 -9.63
C GLY A 146 4.29 8.93 -9.13
N ASP A 147 5.12 9.48 -8.25
CA ASP A 147 4.97 10.86 -7.81
C ASP A 147 5.62 11.82 -8.83
N GLU A 148 4.80 12.66 -9.47
CA GLU A 148 5.17 13.61 -10.54
C GLU A 148 6.34 14.53 -10.14
N GLU A 149 6.45 14.85 -8.86
CA GLU A 149 7.49 15.76 -8.35
C GLU A 149 8.57 15.02 -7.55
N ALA A 150 8.67 13.69 -7.65
CA ALA A 150 9.51 12.88 -6.78
C ALA A 150 10.96 13.37 -6.73
N LYS A 151 11.57 13.62 -7.90
CA LYS A 151 12.95 14.09 -8.00
C LYS A 151 13.11 15.53 -7.50
N LEU A 152 12.11 16.39 -7.76
CA LEU A 152 12.07 17.77 -7.24
C LEU A 152 12.06 17.80 -5.72
N LYS A 153 11.36 16.84 -5.10
CA LYS A 153 11.29 16.65 -3.65
C LYS A 153 12.50 15.90 -3.08
N GLY A 154 13.49 15.57 -3.91
CA GLY A 154 14.70 14.86 -3.48
C GLY A 154 14.43 13.43 -3.02
N LYS A 155 13.37 12.77 -3.51
CA LYS A 155 13.13 11.36 -3.20
C LYS A 155 14.25 10.48 -3.75
N ILE A 156 14.48 9.36 -3.07
CA ILE A 156 15.54 8.39 -3.41
C ILE A 156 15.23 7.78 -4.79
N GLY A 157 16.24 7.64 -5.65
CA GLY A 157 16.13 6.91 -6.91
C GLY A 157 15.74 5.44 -6.69
N ASN A 158 14.77 4.96 -7.45
CA ASN A 158 14.14 3.65 -7.27
C ASN A 158 14.53 2.68 -8.39
N ARG A 159 14.20 3.00 -9.65
CA ARG A 159 14.48 2.16 -10.83
C ARG A 159 14.85 3.02 -12.04
N TYR A 160 15.50 2.42 -13.03
CA TYR A 160 15.73 3.04 -14.33
C TYR A 160 14.52 2.83 -15.25
N LEU A 161 14.18 3.84 -16.06
CA LEU A 161 13.20 3.70 -17.13
C LEU A 161 13.85 3.13 -18.39
N ASP A 162 13.13 2.25 -19.12
CA ASP A 162 13.60 1.63 -20.36
C ASP A 162 13.98 2.66 -21.44
N GLY A 163 13.36 3.84 -21.42
CA GLY A 163 13.62 4.97 -22.32
C GLY A 163 14.68 5.97 -21.83
N GLY A 164 15.33 5.68 -20.71
CA GLY A 164 16.24 6.59 -20.02
C GLY A 164 15.56 7.40 -18.91
N GLY A 165 16.35 7.76 -17.91
CA GLY A 165 15.89 8.45 -16.70
C GLY A 165 15.69 7.53 -15.50
N ILE A 166 15.43 8.15 -14.37
CA ILE A 166 15.27 7.51 -13.06
C ILE A 166 13.83 7.69 -12.59
N ILE A 167 13.20 6.64 -12.08
CA ILE A 167 11.99 6.75 -11.25
C ILE A 167 12.47 7.03 -9.83
N ALA A 168 11.93 8.05 -9.16
CA ALA A 168 12.27 8.37 -7.78
C ALA A 168 11.07 8.15 -6.84
N GLY A 169 11.35 7.75 -5.61
CA GLY A 169 10.32 7.41 -4.62
C GLY A 169 9.58 6.11 -4.91
N ASP A 170 8.59 5.81 -4.08
CA ASP A 170 7.72 4.65 -4.25
C ASP A 170 6.85 4.81 -5.51
N PHE A 171 6.62 3.71 -6.23
CA PHE A 171 5.72 3.68 -7.38
C PHE A 171 4.87 2.41 -7.40
N LEU A 172 3.80 2.45 -8.19
CA LEU A 172 2.90 1.32 -8.43
C LEU A 172 3.01 0.87 -9.88
N ILE A 173 2.82 -0.42 -10.13
CA ILE A 173 2.36 -0.91 -11.43
C ILE A 173 0.89 -1.27 -11.31
N VAL A 174 0.10 -0.77 -12.25
CA VAL A 174 -1.37 -0.97 -12.31
C VAL A 174 -1.76 -1.48 -13.68
N GLY A 175 -2.82 -2.30 -13.72
CA GLY A 175 -3.47 -2.67 -14.99
C GLY A 175 -4.37 -1.54 -15.48
N LEU A 176 -4.45 -1.35 -16.78
CA LEU A 176 -5.29 -0.34 -17.42
C LEU A 176 -6.60 -0.99 -17.88
N GLY A 177 -7.72 -0.42 -17.43
CA GLY A 177 -9.05 -0.68 -17.98
C GLY A 177 -9.44 0.39 -19.01
N GLU A 178 -10.73 0.46 -19.35
CA GLU A 178 -11.24 1.44 -20.30
C GLU A 178 -11.24 2.88 -19.74
N GLU A 179 -11.68 3.05 -18.48
CA GLU A 179 -11.75 4.35 -17.81
C GLU A 179 -10.96 4.35 -16.49
N ASP A 180 -11.00 3.23 -15.77
CA ASP A 180 -10.39 3.03 -14.44
C ASP A 180 -9.22 2.05 -14.50
N CYS A 181 -8.48 1.92 -13.40
CA CYS A 181 -7.46 0.88 -13.29
C CYS A 181 -8.14 -0.48 -13.02
N ARG A 182 -7.49 -1.55 -13.43
CA ARG A 182 -7.89 -2.91 -13.11
C ARG A 182 -6.80 -3.61 -12.31
N SER A 183 -7.19 -4.72 -11.67
CA SER A 183 -6.21 -5.65 -11.11
C SER A 183 -5.25 -6.13 -12.20
N LEU A 184 -3.97 -6.22 -11.85
CA LEU A 184 -2.98 -6.92 -12.66
C LEU A 184 -3.36 -8.41 -12.80
N THR A 185 -3.13 -8.97 -13.98
CA THR A 185 -3.21 -10.42 -14.18
C THR A 185 -1.99 -11.11 -13.55
N SER A 186 -2.06 -12.43 -13.40
CA SER A 186 -0.92 -13.21 -12.90
C SER A 186 0.31 -13.04 -13.79
N GLU A 187 0.13 -13.03 -15.12
CA GLU A 187 1.23 -12.86 -16.08
C GLU A 187 1.88 -11.46 -15.97
N GLU A 188 1.07 -10.42 -15.79
CA GLU A 188 1.58 -9.06 -15.57
C GLU A 188 2.33 -8.94 -14.25
N ILE A 189 1.81 -9.56 -13.18
CA ILE A 189 2.50 -9.63 -11.88
C ILE A 189 3.87 -10.30 -12.06
N ASP A 190 3.93 -11.49 -12.64
CA ASP A 190 5.18 -12.24 -12.81
C ASP A 190 6.20 -11.44 -13.63
N LYS A 191 5.75 -10.84 -14.74
CA LYS A 191 6.58 -9.99 -15.59
C LYS A 191 7.20 -8.83 -14.82
N TYR A 192 6.41 -8.07 -14.07
CA TYR A 192 6.89 -6.88 -13.38
C TYR A 192 7.61 -7.17 -12.06
N MET A 193 7.30 -8.29 -11.41
CA MET A 193 8.10 -8.85 -10.31
C MET A 193 9.52 -9.14 -10.81
N GLU A 194 9.66 -9.83 -11.94
CA GLU A 194 10.97 -10.11 -12.53
C GLU A 194 11.68 -8.82 -12.96
N LYS A 195 11.01 -7.96 -13.73
CA LYS A 195 11.58 -6.71 -14.25
C LYS A 195 12.14 -5.80 -13.15
N TYR A 196 11.44 -5.68 -12.03
CA TYR A 196 11.82 -4.77 -10.96
C TYR A 196 12.50 -5.45 -9.77
N SER A 197 12.75 -6.75 -9.82
CA SER A 197 13.61 -7.44 -8.85
C SER A 197 15.04 -6.87 -8.84
N ASN A 198 15.80 -7.14 -7.78
CA ASN A 198 17.20 -6.76 -7.66
C ASN A 198 17.40 -5.24 -7.83
N ALA A 199 16.83 -4.48 -6.88
CA ALA A 199 16.90 -3.03 -6.87
C ALA A 199 18.33 -2.51 -7.15
N PRO A 200 18.51 -1.61 -8.14
CA PRO A 200 19.81 -1.02 -8.41
C PRO A 200 20.19 -0.03 -7.30
N SER A 201 21.50 0.13 -7.09
CA SER A 201 22.04 1.23 -6.29
C SER A 201 22.05 2.50 -7.13
N ILE A 202 21.16 3.45 -6.84
CA ILE A 202 21.10 4.76 -7.50
C ILE A 202 21.45 5.82 -6.46
N THR A 203 22.47 6.63 -6.74
CA THR A 203 22.94 7.66 -5.80
C THR A 203 22.01 8.87 -5.75
N PRO A 204 21.99 9.63 -4.65
CA PRO A 204 21.30 10.91 -4.59
C PRO A 204 21.78 11.89 -5.68
N GLU A 205 23.08 11.91 -5.98
CA GLU A 205 23.66 12.77 -7.01
C GLU A 205 23.18 12.40 -8.42
N GLU A 206 23.12 11.11 -8.74
CA GLU A 206 22.56 10.62 -10.02
C GLU A 206 21.08 10.99 -10.15
N THR A 207 20.29 10.77 -9.09
CA THR A 207 18.86 11.11 -9.06
C THR A 207 18.65 12.61 -9.25
N ALA A 208 19.46 13.44 -8.58
CA ALA A 208 19.40 14.90 -8.70
C ALA A 208 19.84 15.40 -10.08
N ALA A 209 20.82 14.74 -10.72
CA ALA A 209 21.25 15.08 -12.07
C ALA A 209 20.17 14.80 -13.12
N ASP A 210 19.28 13.84 -12.87
CA ASP A 210 18.19 13.42 -13.76
C ASP A 210 16.93 14.30 -13.68
N VAL A 211 16.95 15.35 -12.84
CA VAL A 211 15.86 16.33 -12.69
C VAL A 211 15.65 17.18 -13.96
N GLY A 212 16.62 17.20 -14.89
CA GLY A 212 16.47 17.86 -16.20
C GLY A 212 16.67 19.38 -16.20
N PHE A 213 17.02 19.98 -15.05
CA PHE A 213 17.44 21.39 -14.95
C PHE A 213 18.60 21.57 -13.98
N ARG A 214 19.34 22.69 -14.12
CA ARG A 214 20.49 23.01 -13.26
C ARG A 214 20.11 24.12 -12.28
N TYR A 215 20.33 23.89 -10.99
CA TYR A 215 20.27 24.95 -9.99
C TYR A 215 21.46 25.90 -10.19
N ILE A 216 21.19 27.15 -10.55
CA ILE A 216 22.22 28.21 -10.59
C ILE A 216 22.15 28.94 -9.25
N ASN A 217 23.10 28.64 -8.36
CA ASN A 217 23.31 29.46 -7.17
C ASN A 217 24.18 30.67 -7.52
N PHE A 218 23.69 31.86 -7.17
CA PHE A 218 24.50 33.06 -7.15
C PHE A 218 25.09 33.19 -5.74
N MET A 219 26.41 33.10 -5.66
CA MET A 219 27.19 33.38 -4.44
C MET A 219 27.17 34.88 -4.12
#